data_AF-A0A522HV47-F1
#
_entry.id   AF-A0A522HV47-F1
#
_cell.length_a   1.000
_cell.length_b   1.000
_cell.length_c   1.000
_cell.angle_alpha   90.00
_cell.angle_beta   90.00
_cell.angle_gamma   90.00
#
_symmetry.space_group_name_H-M   'P 1'
#
loop_
_entity.id
_entity.type
_entity.pdbx_description
1 polymer ?
#
loop_
_entity_poly.entity_id
_entity_poly.type
_entity_poly.pdbx_seq_one_letter_code
_entity_poly.pdbx_strand_id
1 'polypeptide(L)'
;VDAVPIRVEFVLEGRIPIGGALDPDLGVPVLDRIDMYAEKLLANADRALDHSQMSRDLIDLAMMIEAWGPIPAAALEKAEAAYGRAIRDYFDRGLALLREERHCNDCLQAMAMPSELGRAIIATLETQQFRLAAM
;
A
#
# COMPACT_ATOMS: atom_id res chain seq x y z
N VAL A 1 -24.60 2.88 -15.85
CA VAL A 1 -23.65 1.92 -15.23
C VAL A 1 -24.55 0.87 -14.66
N ASP A 2 -24.80 -0.19 -15.42
CA ASP A 2 -25.84 -1.16 -15.11
C ASP A 2 -25.33 -2.55 -15.51
N ALA A 3 -25.57 -3.54 -14.64
CA ALA A 3 -25.19 -4.96 -14.77
C ALA A 3 -23.71 -5.36 -14.55
N VAL A 4 -22.82 -4.47 -14.10
CA VAL A 4 -21.48 -4.89 -13.61
C VAL A 4 -21.58 -5.24 -12.13
N PRO A 5 -21.29 -6.49 -11.71
CA PRO A 5 -21.32 -6.86 -10.30
C PRO A 5 -20.22 -6.13 -9.52
N ILE A 6 -20.59 -5.58 -8.37
CA ILE A 6 -19.63 -4.99 -7.41
C ILE A 6 -19.34 -6.06 -6.35
N ARG A 7 -18.07 -6.45 -6.23
CA ARG A 7 -17.63 -7.33 -5.15
C ARG A 7 -17.66 -6.55 -3.84
N VAL A 8 -18.30 -7.12 -2.82
CA VAL A 8 -18.35 -6.55 -1.46
C VAL A 8 -17.75 -7.58 -0.51
N GLU A 9 -16.87 -7.11 0.37
CA GLU A 9 -16.20 -7.93 1.38
C GLU A 9 -16.39 -7.33 2.76
N PHE A 10 -16.54 -8.19 3.75
CA PHE A 10 -16.57 -7.82 5.16
C PHE A 10 -15.38 -8.47 5.83
N VAL A 11 -14.52 -7.66 6.43
CA VAL A 11 -13.30 -8.10 7.11
C VAL A 11 -13.38 -7.67 8.57
N LEU A 12 -13.09 -8.61 9.47
CA LEU A 12 -12.84 -8.30 10.87
C LEU A 12 -11.35 -8.03 11.03
N GLU A 13 -10.98 -6.77 11.22
CA GLU A 13 -9.58 -6.41 11.47
C GLU A 13 -9.20 -6.74 12.91
N GLY A 14 -8.23 -7.64 13.08
CA GLY A 14 -7.77 -8.14 14.38
C GLY A 14 -6.29 -7.92 14.65
N ARG A 15 -5.53 -7.39 13.68
CA ARG A 15 -4.08 -7.16 13.78
C ARG A 15 -3.80 -5.82 14.46
N ILE A 16 -4.56 -4.77 14.11
CA ILE A 16 -4.39 -3.41 14.66
C ILE A 16 -5.73 -2.77 15.05
N PRO A 17 -5.76 -1.85 16.03
CA PRO A 17 -6.93 -1.00 16.25
C PRO A 17 -7.08 0.01 15.12
N ILE A 18 -8.27 0.03 14.52
CA ILE A 18 -8.63 0.94 13.42
C ILE A 18 -9.49 2.11 13.89
N GLY A 19 -9.21 3.29 13.35
CA GLY A 19 -9.97 4.51 13.44
C GLY A 19 -10.66 4.82 12.12
N GLY A 20 -11.68 5.67 12.19
CA GLY A 20 -12.45 6.07 11.02
C GLY A 20 -12.94 7.50 11.13
N ALA A 21 -13.24 8.07 9.98
CA ALA A 21 -13.83 9.39 9.82
C ALA A 21 -14.91 9.35 8.73
N LEU A 22 -15.78 10.35 8.68
CA LEU A 22 -16.64 10.55 7.52
C LEU A 22 -15.82 11.23 6.43
N ASP A 23 -15.91 10.70 5.21
CA ASP A 23 -15.42 11.40 4.03
C ASP A 23 -16.17 12.75 3.88
N PRO A 24 -15.45 13.88 3.73
CA PRO A 24 -16.07 15.21 3.77
C PRO A 24 -16.98 15.49 2.57
N ASP A 25 -16.76 14.82 1.44
CA ASP A 25 -17.48 15.07 0.20
C ASP A 25 -18.65 14.08 0.02
N LEU A 26 -18.42 12.81 0.38
CA LEU A 26 -19.37 11.71 0.20
C LEU A 26 -20.20 11.41 1.45
N GLY A 27 -19.76 11.84 2.64
CA GLY A 27 -20.44 11.60 3.91
C GLY A 27 -20.49 10.12 4.32
N VAL A 28 -19.62 9.28 3.76
CA VAL A 28 -19.53 7.85 4.07
C VAL A 28 -18.38 7.56 5.04
N PRO A 29 -18.52 6.60 5.96
CA PRO A 29 -17.42 6.20 6.83
C PRO A 29 -16.26 5.61 6.03
N VAL A 30 -15.05 6.12 6.29
CA VAL A 30 -13.78 5.64 5.74
C VAL A 30 -12.78 5.43 6.86
N LEU A 31 -11.77 4.59 6.63
CA LEU A 31 -10.63 4.49 7.54
C LEU A 31 -9.92 5.85 7.63
N ASP A 32 -9.34 6.16 8.79
CA ASP A 32 -8.44 7.31 8.84
C ASP A 32 -7.15 7.02 8.04
N ARG A 33 -6.43 8.09 7.68
CA ARG A 33 -5.26 7.95 6.80
C ARG A 33 -4.13 7.16 7.45
N ILE A 34 -3.93 7.27 8.77
CA ILE A 34 -2.87 6.53 9.47
C ILE A 34 -3.14 5.04 9.31
N ASP A 35 -4.39 4.64 9.46
CA ASP A 35 -4.78 3.24 9.38
C ASP A 35 -4.85 2.72 7.95
N MET A 36 -5.18 3.57 6.97
CA MET A 36 -5.00 3.21 5.56
C MET A 36 -3.54 2.89 5.21
N TYR A 37 -2.57 3.67 5.70
CA TYR A 37 -1.14 3.35 5.51
C TYR A 37 -0.75 2.05 6.21
N ALA A 38 -1.17 1.88 7.47
CA ALA A 38 -0.84 0.69 8.26
C ALA A 38 -1.42 -0.59 7.63
N GLU A 39 -2.69 -0.56 7.20
CA GLU A 39 -3.35 -1.66 6.52
C GLU A 39 -2.65 -2.04 5.21
N LYS A 40 -2.21 -1.06 4.42
CA LYS A 40 -1.49 -1.34 3.18
C LYS A 40 -0.12 -1.97 3.43
N LEU A 41 0.60 -1.54 4.47
CA LEU A 41 1.86 -2.17 4.88
C LEU A 41 1.63 -3.62 5.33
N LEU A 42 0.59 -3.89 6.11
CA LEU A 42 0.24 -5.23 6.57
C LEU A 42 -0.18 -6.14 5.41
N ALA A 43 -1.03 -5.65 4.51
CA ALA A 43 -1.46 -6.40 3.33
C ALA A 43 -0.27 -6.78 2.42
N ASN A 44 0.66 -5.86 2.21
CA ASN A 44 1.90 -6.12 1.47
C ASN A 44 2.71 -7.26 2.11
N ALA A 45 2.83 -7.26 3.45
CA ALA A 45 3.55 -8.31 4.17
C ALA A 45 2.82 -9.67 4.15
N ASP A 46 1.49 -9.69 4.24
CA ASP A 46 0.68 -10.93 4.20
C ASP A 46 0.77 -11.67 2.87
N ARG A 47 0.95 -10.94 1.77
CA ARG A 47 0.97 -11.47 0.40
C ARG A 47 2.34 -12.01 -0.04
N ALA A 48 3.25 -12.24 0.90
CA ALA A 48 4.63 -12.69 0.72
C ALA A 48 4.91 -13.75 -0.36
N LEU A 49 3.95 -14.63 -0.67
CA LEU A 49 4.08 -15.70 -1.67
C LEU A 49 3.44 -15.37 -3.04
N ASP A 50 2.67 -14.29 -3.13
CA ASP A 50 2.07 -13.78 -4.37
C ASP A 50 2.74 -12.46 -4.77
N HIS A 51 3.79 -12.58 -5.56
CA HIS A 51 4.60 -11.47 -6.03
C HIS A 51 3.78 -10.41 -6.79
N SER A 52 2.72 -10.80 -7.48
CA SER A 52 1.87 -9.87 -8.24
C SER A 52 1.00 -9.03 -7.31
N GLN A 53 0.47 -9.64 -6.24
CA GLN A 53 -0.35 -8.92 -5.26
C GLN A 53 0.49 -8.03 -4.34
N MET A 54 1.68 -8.49 -3.92
CA MET A 54 2.62 -7.68 -3.13
C MET A 54 2.97 -6.37 -3.83
N SER A 55 3.29 -6.41 -5.13
CA SER A 55 3.62 -5.19 -5.89
C SER A 55 2.45 -4.22 -6.05
N ARG A 56 1.20 -4.68 -6.04
CA ARG A 56 0.02 -3.79 -6.11
C ARG A 56 -0.13 -2.97 -4.84
N ASP A 57 0.06 -3.58 -3.67
CA ASP A 57 -0.05 -2.86 -2.40
C ASP A 57 1.07 -1.80 -2.25
N LEU A 58 2.26 -2.06 -2.80
CA LEU A 58 3.31 -1.04 -2.90
C LEU A 58 2.98 0.07 -3.91
N ILE A 59 2.37 -0.25 -5.05
CA ILE A 59 1.90 0.78 -5.99
C ILE A 59 0.84 1.66 -5.31
N ASP A 60 -0.11 1.07 -4.60
CA ASP A 60 -1.11 1.83 -3.84
C ASP A 60 -0.45 2.72 -2.78
N LEU A 61 0.55 2.22 -2.05
CA LEU A 61 1.34 3.03 -1.13
C LEU A 61 2.03 4.20 -1.84
N ALA A 62 2.62 3.98 -3.02
CA ALA A 62 3.25 5.06 -3.80
C ALA A 62 2.23 6.15 -4.17
N MET A 63 1.03 5.76 -4.61
CA MET A 63 -0.05 6.69 -4.92
C MET A 63 -0.53 7.46 -3.69
N MET A 64 -0.66 6.77 -2.55
CA MET A 64 -0.98 7.41 -1.26
C MET A 64 0.10 8.40 -0.86
N ILE A 65 1.38 8.05 -1.05
CA ILE A 65 2.51 8.93 -0.74
C ILE A 65 2.49 10.19 -1.59
N GLU A 66 2.22 10.04 -2.89
CA GLU A 66 2.10 11.16 -3.82
C GLU A 66 0.93 12.08 -3.44
N ALA A 67 -0.21 11.51 -3.08
CA ALA A 67 -1.43 12.26 -2.78
C ALA A 67 -1.45 12.91 -1.38
N TRP A 68 -0.94 12.20 -0.36
CA TRP A 68 -1.12 12.58 1.06
C TRP A 68 0.19 12.85 1.80
N GLY A 69 1.34 12.57 1.18
CA GLY A 69 2.66 12.74 1.77
C GLY A 69 3.25 11.44 2.33
N PRO A 70 4.41 11.53 3.00
CA PRO A 70 5.17 10.36 3.42
C PRO A 70 4.40 9.48 4.42
N ILE A 71 4.80 8.20 4.51
CA ILE A 71 4.23 7.26 5.48
C ILE A 71 4.42 7.84 6.89
N PRO A 72 3.32 8.07 7.65
CA PRO A 72 3.42 8.60 9.01
C PRO A 72 4.12 7.62 9.95
N ALA A 73 4.92 8.12 10.89
CA ALA A 73 5.59 7.28 11.89
C ALA A 73 4.61 6.41 12.68
N ALA A 74 3.46 6.98 13.07
CA ALA A 74 2.41 6.25 13.78
C ALA A 74 1.83 5.07 12.96
N ALA A 75 1.74 5.20 11.63
CA ALA A 75 1.25 4.12 10.77
C ALA A 75 2.25 2.96 10.71
N LEU A 76 3.54 3.31 10.60
CA LEU A 76 4.63 2.34 10.65
C LEU A 76 4.70 1.64 12.01
N GLU A 77 4.67 2.39 13.11
CA GLU A 77 4.65 1.85 14.47
C GLU A 77 3.48 0.88 14.68
N LYS A 78 2.27 1.23 14.19
CA LYS A 78 1.11 0.32 14.24
C LYS A 78 1.36 -0.98 13.48
N ALA A 79 1.85 -0.90 12.24
CA ALA A 79 2.12 -2.08 11.43
C ALA A 79 3.25 -2.96 12.02
N GLU A 80 4.31 -2.34 12.53
CA GLU A 80 5.43 -3.03 13.17
C GLU A 80 5.04 -3.61 14.55
N ALA A 81 4.10 -3.01 15.27
CA ALA A 81 3.58 -3.61 16.49
C ALA A 81 2.89 -4.97 16.22
N ALA A 82 2.27 -5.12 15.04
CA ALA A 82 1.67 -6.40 14.63
C ALA A 82 2.72 -7.38 14.10
N TYR A 83 3.54 -6.98 13.11
CA TYR A 83 4.38 -7.91 12.32
C TYR A 83 5.89 -7.68 12.47
N GLY A 84 6.31 -6.70 13.27
CA GLY A 84 7.71 -6.36 13.50
C GLY A 84 8.46 -6.03 12.20
N ARG A 85 9.72 -6.49 12.13
CA ARG A 85 10.62 -6.21 10.99
C ARG A 85 10.11 -6.73 9.64
N ALA A 86 9.15 -7.65 9.62
CA ALA A 86 8.58 -8.17 8.39
C ALA A 86 7.99 -7.04 7.52
N ILE A 87 7.44 -5.98 8.14
CA ILE A 87 6.93 -4.81 7.41
C ILE A 87 7.98 -4.21 6.48
N ARG A 88 9.19 -4.00 6.98
CA ARG A 88 10.30 -3.42 6.22
C ARG A 88 10.88 -4.43 5.23
N ASP A 89 11.08 -5.67 5.66
CA ASP A 89 11.65 -6.72 4.81
C ASP A 89 10.79 -6.95 3.55
N TYR A 90 9.46 -6.97 3.69
CA TYR A 90 8.55 -7.15 2.56
C TYR A 90 8.35 -5.88 1.73
N PHE A 91 8.48 -4.70 2.34
CA PHE A 91 8.56 -3.46 1.57
C PHE A 91 9.78 -3.48 0.64
N ASP A 92 10.95 -3.81 1.17
CA ASP A 92 12.20 -3.86 0.42
C ASP A 92 12.18 -4.92 -0.70
N ARG A 93 11.63 -6.11 -0.40
CA ARG A 93 11.47 -7.18 -1.39
C ARG A 93 10.52 -6.78 -2.51
N GLY A 94 9.38 -6.19 -2.18
CA GLY A 94 8.42 -5.76 -3.20
C GLY A 94 8.98 -4.61 -4.06
N LEU A 95 9.74 -3.69 -3.47
CA LEU A 95 10.44 -2.65 -4.22
C LEU A 95 11.51 -3.23 -5.14
N ALA A 96 12.24 -4.25 -4.70
CA ALA A 96 13.20 -4.95 -5.54
C ALA A 96 12.53 -5.61 -6.76
N LEU A 97 11.35 -6.23 -6.59
CA LEU A 97 10.58 -6.78 -7.71
C LEU A 97 10.07 -5.68 -8.65
N LEU A 98 9.60 -4.55 -8.12
CA LEU A 98 9.12 -3.43 -8.94
C LEU A 98 10.24 -2.79 -9.77
N ARG A 99 11.52 -2.93 -9.38
CA ARG A 99 12.66 -2.49 -10.21
C ARG A 99 12.85 -3.33 -11.46
N GLU A 100 12.26 -4.53 -11.53
CA GLU A 100 12.24 -5.32 -12.76
C GLU A 100 11.20 -4.74 -13.72
N GLU A 101 11.67 -4.11 -14.81
CA GLU A 101 10.82 -3.37 -15.76
C GLU A 101 9.62 -4.18 -16.27
N ARG A 102 9.85 -5.45 -16.63
CA ARG A 102 8.78 -6.33 -17.09
C ARG A 102 7.72 -6.54 -16.00
N HIS A 103 8.14 -6.83 -14.77
CA HIS A 103 7.22 -7.07 -13.64
C HIS A 103 6.42 -5.81 -13.29
N CYS A 104 7.08 -4.65 -13.28
CA CYS A 104 6.41 -3.36 -13.07
C CYS A 104 5.34 -3.11 -14.13
N ASN A 105 5.69 -3.28 -15.41
CA ASN A 105 4.76 -3.11 -16.52
C ASN A 105 3.58 -4.09 -16.44
N ASP A 106 3.84 -5.36 -16.11
CA ASP A 106 2.81 -6.38 -15.94
C ASP A 106 1.85 -6.01 -14.79
N CYS A 107 2.38 -5.48 -13.67
CA CYS A 107 1.57 -5.00 -12.54
C CYS A 107 0.71 -3.80 -12.93
N LEU A 108 1.30 -2.78 -13.57
CA LEU A 108 0.58 -1.58 -14.01
C LEU A 108 -0.50 -1.92 -15.03
N GLN A 109 -0.19 -2.77 -16.00
CA GLN A 109 -1.18 -3.25 -16.96
C GLN A 109 -2.34 -3.98 -16.27
N ALA A 110 -2.05 -4.86 -15.31
CA ALA A 110 -3.07 -5.57 -14.56
C ALA A 110 -3.94 -4.65 -13.68
N MET A 111 -3.42 -3.50 -13.28
CA MET A 111 -4.14 -2.43 -12.58
C MET A 111 -4.79 -1.41 -13.54
N ALA A 112 -4.71 -1.64 -14.85
CA ALA A 112 -5.14 -0.69 -15.88
C ALA A 112 -4.52 0.71 -15.74
N MET A 113 -3.27 0.77 -15.28
CA MET A 113 -2.49 1.98 -15.13
C MET A 113 -1.50 2.17 -16.31
N PRO A 114 -1.21 3.42 -16.70
CA PRO A 114 -0.21 3.69 -17.73
C PRO A 114 1.21 3.26 -17.28
N SER A 115 1.98 2.65 -18.18
CA SER A 115 3.31 2.12 -17.87
C SER A 115 4.35 3.21 -17.58
N GLU A 116 4.14 4.42 -18.10
CA GLU A 116 5.01 5.57 -17.84
C GLU A 116 5.08 5.97 -16.36
N LEU A 117 4.09 5.58 -15.55
CA LEU A 117 4.08 5.83 -14.12
C LEU A 117 5.12 5.02 -13.36
N GLY A 118 5.60 3.90 -13.91
CA GLY A 118 6.48 2.96 -13.20
C GLY A 118 7.73 3.63 -12.62
N ARG A 119 8.37 4.52 -13.37
CA ARG A 119 9.56 5.24 -12.89
C ARG A 119 9.25 6.15 -11.71
N ALA A 120 8.13 6.88 -11.75
CA ALA A 120 7.72 7.79 -10.69
C ALA A 120 7.31 7.03 -9.41
N ILE A 121 6.62 5.91 -9.57
CA ILE A 121 6.24 5.00 -8.48
C ILE A 121 7.50 4.48 -7.77
N ILE A 122 8.46 3.92 -8.51
CA ILE A 122 9.71 3.39 -7.94
C ILE A 122 10.46 4.50 -7.21
N ALA A 123 10.63 5.67 -7.84
CA ALA A 123 11.32 6.80 -7.21
C ALA A 123 10.65 7.23 -5.89
N THR A 124 9.31 7.28 -5.87
CA THR A 124 8.53 7.61 -4.66
C THR A 124 8.80 6.62 -3.54
N LEU A 125 8.75 5.32 -3.84
CA LEU A 125 9.00 4.25 -2.86
C LEU A 125 10.45 4.25 -2.36
N GLU A 126 11.42 4.55 -3.22
CA GLU A 126 12.82 4.70 -2.84
C GLU A 126 13.01 5.82 -1.81
N THR A 127 12.34 6.97 -1.96
CA THR A 127 12.41 8.03 -0.95
C THR A 127 11.89 7.58 0.42
N GLN A 128 10.90 6.68 0.45
CA GLN A 128 10.39 6.14 1.71
C GLN A 128 11.30 5.06 2.28
N GLN A 129 11.91 4.21 1.45
CA GLN A 129 12.88 3.21 1.89
C GLN A 129 13.99 3.86 2.75
N PHE A 130 14.54 4.99 2.30
CA PHE A 130 15.54 5.73 3.06
C PHE A 130 15.01 6.28 4.40
N ARG A 131 13.76 6.74 4.44
CA ARG A 131 13.13 7.25 5.67
C ARG A 131 12.87 6.14 6.68
N LEU A 132 12.39 5.00 6.20
CA LEU A 132 12.24 3.80 7.01
C LEU A 132 13.61 3.42 7.61
N ALA A 133 14.67 3.32 6.80
CA ALA A 133 16.00 2.96 7.31
C ALA A 133 16.58 3.95 8.35
N ALA A 134 16.09 5.19 8.42
CA ALA A 134 16.57 6.24 9.33
C ALA A 134 15.78 6.36 10.64
N MET A 135 14.68 5.62 10.80
CA MET A 135 13.83 5.57 12.00
C MET A 135 14.12 4.32 12.82
#